data_AF-A0A434LLY7-F1
#
_entry.id   AF-A0A434LLY7-F1
#
_cell.length_a   1.000
_cell.length_b   1.000
_cell.length_c   1.000
_cell.angle_alpha   90.00
_cell.angle_beta   90.00
_cell.angle_gamma   90.00
#
_symmetry.space_group_name_H-M   'P 1'
#
loop_
_entity.id
_entity.type
_entity.pdbx_description
1 polymer ?
#
loop_
_entity_poly.entity_id
_entity_poly.type
_entity_poly.pdbx_seq_one_letter_code
_entity_poly.pdbx_strand_id
1 'polypeptide(L)'
;VDAGCEFDRGRRSQKGAQKGACKKKEPEKTCKFHNYWSIRTPPGWSCLFLPPLNRPTQPFECVAGIVDTDRYAADIHFPFFATAPDGLYVIEKGTPLVQVIPVRREDAALKAEIRAETGAEATERETVYRNTIAGEGWYRKWARAAR
;
A
#
# COMPACT_ATOMS: atom_id res chain seq x y z
N VAL A 1 -20.10 17.97 15.98
CA VAL A 1 -19.39 16.69 16.14
C VAL A 1 -18.31 16.68 15.09
N ASP A 2 -17.07 16.93 15.50
CA ASP A 2 -15.92 16.93 14.61
C ASP A 2 -15.61 15.48 14.25
N ALA A 3 -15.90 15.09 13.01
CA ALA A 3 -15.51 13.80 12.46
C ALA A 3 -14.02 13.85 12.11
N GLY A 4 -13.24 12.96 12.69
CA GLY A 4 -11.80 12.91 12.52
C GLY A 4 -11.18 11.82 13.36
N CYS A 5 -10.44 10.92 12.71
CA CYS A 5 -9.56 9.98 13.41
C CYS A 5 -8.37 10.75 13.98
N GLU A 6 -8.28 10.82 15.31
CA GLU A 6 -7.12 11.35 16.02
C GLU A 6 -6.15 10.20 16.35
N PHE A 7 -4.87 10.43 16.08
CA PHE A 7 -3.83 9.43 16.34
C PHE A 7 -2.80 10.04 17.27
N ASP A 8 -2.50 9.35 18.37
CA ASP A 8 -1.66 9.88 19.44
C ASP A 8 -0.19 10.09 18.99
N ARG A 9 0.42 11.12 19.58
CA ARG A 9 1.55 11.89 19.05
C ARG A 9 2.87 11.12 19.02
N GLY A 10 3.54 11.24 17.88
CA GLY A 10 4.98 11.03 17.75
C GLY A 10 5.57 11.45 16.40
N ARG A 11 4.80 11.40 15.30
CA ARG A 11 5.30 11.70 13.92
C ARG A 11 4.27 12.31 12.95
N ARG A 12 3.28 13.05 13.44
CA ARG A 12 2.24 13.67 12.60
C ARG A 12 2.39 15.20 12.62
N SER A 13 2.47 15.83 11.46
CA SER A 13 2.22 17.27 11.31
C SER A 13 0.87 17.44 10.63
N GLN A 14 -0.09 18.06 11.32
CA GLN A 14 -1.27 18.64 10.70
C GLN A 14 -0.89 20.06 10.26
N LYS A 15 -1.05 20.40 8.98
CA LYS A 15 -1.01 21.82 8.56
C LYS A 15 -2.43 22.39 8.63
N GLY A 16 -2.66 23.28 9.59
CA GLY A 16 -3.82 24.17 9.62
C GLY A 16 -4.58 24.19 10.95
N ALA A 17 -4.24 25.15 11.82
CA ALA A 17 -5.17 25.65 12.83
C ALA A 17 -5.98 26.77 12.20
N GLN A 18 -7.32 26.68 12.18
CA GLN A 18 -8.27 27.80 12.35
C GLN A 18 -9.68 27.28 12.66
N LYS A 19 -10.32 27.88 13.67
CA LYS A 19 -11.71 27.66 14.09
C LYS A 19 -12.67 28.36 13.11
N GLY A 20 -13.83 27.78 12.83
CA GLY A 20 -14.92 28.48 12.12
C GLY A 20 -16.05 27.55 11.68
N ALA A 21 -17.28 27.97 11.94
CA ALA A 21 -18.52 27.21 11.82
C ALA A 21 -18.87 26.66 10.42
N CYS A 22 -19.68 25.60 10.43
CA CYS A 22 -20.45 24.97 9.36
C CYS A 22 -19.82 25.01 7.95
N LYS A 23 -19.04 23.97 7.61
CA LYS A 23 -18.61 23.72 6.22
C LYS A 23 -19.00 22.32 5.77
N LYS A 24 -19.51 22.25 4.53
CA LYS A 24 -19.72 21.02 3.74
C LYS A 24 -18.47 20.13 3.86
N LYS A 25 -18.64 18.79 3.97
CA LYS A 25 -17.57 17.77 4.04
C LYS A 25 -16.31 18.28 3.32
N GLU A 26 -15.37 18.82 4.08
CA GLU A 26 -14.10 19.27 3.53
C GLU A 26 -13.40 18.01 2.95
N PRO A 27 -12.67 18.13 1.82
CA PRO A 27 -11.89 17.00 1.34
C PRO A 27 -11.01 16.52 2.49
N GLU A 28 -11.09 15.23 2.80
CA GLU A 28 -10.43 14.61 3.96
C GLU A 28 -9.01 15.16 4.09
N LYS A 29 -8.69 15.72 5.26
CA LYS A 29 -7.42 16.39 5.52
C LYS A 29 -6.29 15.43 5.15
N THR A 30 -5.47 15.80 4.17
CA THR A 30 -4.33 14.98 3.72
C THR A 30 -3.35 14.78 4.87
N CYS A 31 -3.37 13.59 5.46
CA CYS A 31 -2.47 13.23 6.54
C CYS A 31 -1.23 12.53 5.97
N LYS A 32 -0.06 12.76 6.59
CA LYS A 32 1.18 12.07 6.23
C LYS A 32 2.00 11.71 7.46
N PHE A 33 2.68 10.59 7.39
CA PHE A 33 3.75 10.25 8.33
C PHE A 33 5.06 10.88 7.87
N HIS A 34 5.73 11.57 8.78
CA HIS A 34 7.09 12.03 8.54
C HIS A 34 8.07 10.88 8.73
N ASN A 35 8.72 10.53 7.64
CA ASN A 35 9.91 9.70 7.64
C ASN A 35 11.14 10.60 7.76
N TYR A 36 12.08 10.22 8.63
CA TYR A 36 13.35 10.92 8.86
C TYR A 36 14.55 10.15 8.29
N TRP A 37 14.28 9.11 7.51
CA TRP A 37 15.31 8.26 6.90
C TRP A 37 15.47 8.64 5.44
N SER A 38 16.71 8.93 5.02
CA SER A 38 17.04 9.01 3.60
C SER A 38 17.16 7.59 3.03
N ILE A 39 16.54 7.38 1.87
CA ILE A 39 16.55 6.11 1.15
C ILE A 39 17.21 6.37 -0.20
N ARG A 40 18.36 5.74 -0.42
CA ARG A 40 19.17 5.92 -1.63
C ARG A 40 19.46 4.58 -2.27
N THR A 41 19.35 4.54 -3.58
CA THR A 41 19.69 3.36 -4.39
C THR A 41 20.75 3.72 -5.43
N PRO A 42 21.46 2.72 -6.01
CA PRO A 42 22.37 2.97 -7.12
C PRO A 42 21.63 3.58 -8.33
N PRO A 43 22.34 4.27 -9.24
CA PRO A 43 21.74 4.80 -10.47
C PRO A 43 20.92 3.75 -11.23
N GLY A 44 19.74 4.14 -11.72
CA GLY A 44 18.84 3.27 -12.48
C GLY A 44 17.80 2.52 -11.65
N TRP A 45 17.79 2.70 -10.33
CA TRP A 45 16.84 2.05 -9.43
C TRP A 45 15.72 2.99 -8.97
N SER A 46 14.56 2.40 -8.71
CA SER A 46 13.42 3.04 -8.04
C SER A 46 12.95 2.16 -6.88
N CYS A 47 12.26 2.75 -5.91
CA CYS A 47 11.64 1.99 -4.82
C CYS A 47 10.12 2.13 -4.90
N LEU A 48 9.42 1.00 -4.84
CA LEU A 48 7.99 0.95 -4.57
C LEU A 48 7.78 0.97 -3.04
N PHE A 49 7.04 1.97 -2.58
CA PHE A 49 6.54 2.09 -1.23
C PHE A 49 5.08 1.67 -1.21
N LEU A 50 4.69 0.78 -0.32
CA LEU A 50 3.31 0.29 -0.21
C LEU A 50 3.00 -0.15 1.23
N PRO A 51 1.72 -0.28 1.61
CA PRO A 51 1.36 -0.94 2.87
C PRO A 51 2.00 -2.34 2.96
N PRO A 52 2.40 -2.79 4.17
CA PRO A 52 2.95 -4.14 4.34
C PRO A 52 2.00 -5.22 3.81
N LEU A 53 2.48 -6.03 2.87
CA LEU A 53 1.69 -7.11 2.29
C LEU A 53 1.35 -8.18 3.35
N ASN A 54 0.14 -8.74 3.24
CA ASN A 54 -0.35 -9.85 4.08
C ASN A 54 -0.29 -9.56 5.59
N ARG A 55 -0.58 -8.32 6.00
CA ARG A 55 -0.74 -7.94 7.41
C ARG A 55 -2.20 -7.62 7.76
N PRO A 56 -2.58 -7.77 9.05
CA PRO A 56 -3.86 -7.28 9.55
C PRO A 56 -4.09 -5.82 9.20
N THR A 57 -5.35 -5.45 9.00
CA THR A 57 -5.73 -4.08 8.68
C THR A 57 -5.39 -3.15 9.84
N GLN A 58 -4.74 -2.04 9.51
CA GLN A 58 -4.38 -0.97 10.44
C GLN A 58 -5.47 0.11 10.40
N PRO A 59 -5.57 0.99 11.41
CA PRO A 59 -6.53 2.12 11.40
C PRO A 59 -6.19 3.20 10.35
N PHE A 60 -5.17 2.95 9.53
CA PHE A 60 -4.74 3.79 8.43
C PHE A 60 -4.25 2.92 7.28
N GLU A 61 -4.23 3.49 6.08
CA GLU A 61 -3.63 2.87 4.90
C GLU A 61 -2.70 3.86 4.19
N CYS A 62 -1.41 3.54 4.14
CA CYS A 62 -0.44 4.37 3.41
C CYS A 62 -0.66 4.25 1.90
N VAL A 63 -0.56 5.38 1.21
CA VAL A 63 -0.70 5.41 -0.25
C VAL A 63 0.54 4.79 -0.88
N ALA A 64 0.32 3.83 -1.79
CA ALA A 64 1.41 3.23 -2.54
C ALA A 64 1.98 4.23 -3.57
N GLY A 65 3.30 4.19 -3.78
CA GLY A 65 3.97 5.09 -4.72
C GLY A 65 5.37 4.62 -5.07
N ILE A 66 5.81 4.98 -6.28
CA ILE A 66 7.17 4.72 -6.74
C ILE A 66 7.96 6.02 -6.63
N VAL A 67 9.17 5.94 -6.08
CA VAL A 67 10.11 7.06 -6.03
C VAL A 67 11.45 6.61 -6.61
N ASP A 68 12.00 7.44 -7.48
CA ASP A 68 13.36 7.31 -8.01
C ASP A 68 14.37 7.68 -6.92
N THR A 69 14.68 6.72 -6.06
CA THR A 69 15.57 6.89 -4.90
C THR A 69 17.03 7.03 -5.28
N ASP A 70 17.36 6.86 -6.56
CA ASP A 70 18.69 7.17 -7.11
C ASP A 70 18.89 8.68 -7.36
N ARG A 71 17.80 9.44 -7.55
CA ARG A 71 17.81 10.88 -7.85
C ARG A 71 17.20 11.72 -6.74
N TYR A 72 16.19 11.21 -6.05
CA TYR A 72 15.47 11.94 -5.02
C TYR A 72 16.20 11.87 -3.67
N ALA A 73 16.81 12.98 -3.26
CA ALA A 73 17.66 13.04 -2.07
C ALA A 73 16.95 13.50 -0.78
N ALA A 74 15.72 14.01 -0.88
CA ALA A 74 14.95 14.51 0.26
C ALA A 74 14.20 13.39 1.00
N ASP A 75 13.70 13.72 2.19
CA ASP A 75 12.92 12.78 3.00
C ASP A 75 11.60 12.41 2.30
N ILE A 76 11.40 11.11 2.07
CA ILE A 76 10.17 10.57 1.48
C ILE A 76 9.14 10.36 2.59
N HIS A 77 8.17 11.27 2.68
CA HIS A 77 7.04 11.14 3.62
C HIS A 77 5.93 10.24 3.05
N PHE A 78 5.12 9.65 3.92
CA PHE A 78 4.08 8.68 3.53
C PHE A 78 2.68 9.27 3.74
N PRO A 79 2.02 9.75 2.67
CA PRO A 79 0.59 10.06 2.72
C PRO A 79 -0.22 8.82 3.09
N PHE A 80 -1.31 9.00 3.82
CA PHE A 80 -2.20 7.89 4.19
C PHE A 80 -3.65 8.35 4.32
N PHE A 81 -4.56 7.39 4.20
CA PHE A 81 -5.97 7.54 4.53
C PHE A 81 -6.25 6.97 5.91
N ALA A 82 -7.09 7.64 6.70
CA ALA A 82 -7.63 7.04 7.91
C ALA A 82 -8.78 6.12 7.49
N THR A 83 -8.68 4.84 7.83
CA THR A 83 -9.63 3.80 7.38
C THR A 83 -10.57 3.35 8.50
N ALA A 84 -10.24 3.68 9.75
CA ALA A 84 -11.07 3.36 10.89
C ALA A 84 -12.24 4.35 11.04
N PRO A 85 -13.33 3.96 11.75
CA PRO A 85 -14.37 4.89 12.19
C PRO A 85 -13.82 6.05 13.02
N ASP A 86 -14.60 7.09 13.23
CA ASP A 86 -14.19 8.20 14.10
C ASP A 86 -13.86 7.71 15.52
N GLY A 87 -12.68 8.08 16.01
CA GLY A 87 -12.18 7.63 17.30
C GLY A 87 -10.72 8.00 17.54
N LEU A 88 -10.25 7.68 18.75
CA LEU A 88 -8.85 7.79 19.13
C LEU A 88 -8.15 6.45 18.88
N TYR A 89 -7.12 6.47 18.03
CA TYR A 89 -6.34 5.27 17.70
C TYR A 89 -4.88 5.46 18.09
N VAL A 90 -4.31 4.48 18.78
CA VAL A 90 -2.88 4.44 19.11
C VAL A 90 -2.16 3.59 18.06
N ILE A 91 -1.10 4.14 17.48
CA ILE A 91 -0.17 3.36 16.63
C ILE A 91 1.01 2.97 17.49
N GLU A 92 1.08 1.69 17.83
CA GLU A 92 2.15 1.16 18.67
C GLU A 92 3.52 1.38 18.04
N LYS A 93 4.52 1.68 18.87
CA LYS A 93 5.91 1.80 18.42
C LYS A 93 6.35 0.48 17.77
N GLY A 94 6.99 0.58 16.60
CA GLY A 94 7.42 -0.58 15.83
C GLY A 94 6.36 -1.11 14.86
N THR A 95 5.16 -0.51 14.86
CA THR A 95 4.17 -0.75 13.79
C THR A 95 4.79 -0.45 12.43
N PRO A 96 4.83 -1.41 11.49
CA PRO A 96 5.33 -1.17 10.16
C PRO A 96 4.36 -0.28 9.38
N LEU A 97 4.85 0.88 8.91
CA LEU A 97 4.03 1.84 8.15
C LEU A 97 3.97 1.50 6.66
N VAL A 98 5.13 1.16 6.09
CA VAL A 98 5.31 0.83 4.68
C VAL A 98 6.32 -0.31 4.53
N GLN A 99 6.17 -1.07 3.46
CA GLN A 99 7.17 -1.96 2.90
C GLN A 99 7.84 -1.25 1.72
N VAL A 100 9.16 -1.42 1.59
CA VAL A 100 9.95 -0.84 0.50
C VAL A 100 10.49 -1.97 -0.36
N ILE A 101 10.17 -1.94 -1.66
CA ILE A 101 10.61 -2.93 -2.63
C ILE A 101 11.46 -2.22 -3.70
N PRO A 102 12.78 -2.44 -3.74
CA PRO A 102 13.62 -1.88 -4.79
C PRO A 102 13.36 -2.61 -6.12
N VAL A 103 13.25 -1.83 -7.18
CA VAL A 103 13.02 -2.32 -8.55
C VAL A 103 14.03 -1.65 -9.47
N ARG A 104 14.70 -2.44 -10.30
CA ARG A 104 15.57 -1.91 -11.33
C ARG A 104 14.72 -1.49 -12.52
N ARG A 105 14.88 -0.25 -13.00
CA ARG A 105 14.01 0.27 -14.07
C ARG A 105 14.18 -0.46 -15.40
N GLU A 106 15.38 -0.96 -15.69
CA GLU A 106 15.64 -1.75 -16.90
C GLU A 106 14.88 -3.09 -16.89
N ASP A 107 14.86 -3.78 -15.75
CA ASP A 107 14.15 -5.06 -15.59
C ASP A 107 12.63 -4.88 -15.60
N ALA A 108 12.15 -3.72 -15.13
CA ALA A 108 10.73 -3.38 -15.11
C ALA A 108 10.21 -2.77 -16.42
N ALA A 109 11.09 -2.41 -17.37
CA ALA A 109 10.73 -1.84 -18.66
C ALA A 109 10.25 -2.91 -19.65
N LEU A 110 9.25 -3.68 -19.24
CA LEU A 110 8.65 -4.71 -20.08
C LEU A 110 7.71 -4.07 -21.11
N LYS A 111 7.86 -4.48 -22.38
CA LYS A 111 6.86 -4.18 -23.40
C LYS A 111 5.64 -5.05 -23.12
N ALA A 112 4.57 -4.44 -22.64
CA ALA A 112 3.30 -5.10 -22.43
C ALA A 112 2.34 -4.81 -23.59
N GLU A 113 1.61 -5.83 -24.03
CA GLU A 113 0.48 -5.70 -24.93
C GLU A 113 -0.80 -5.99 -24.15
N ILE A 114 -1.80 -5.11 -24.25
CA ILE A 114 -3.11 -5.30 -23.63
C ILE A 114 -4.10 -5.63 -24.76
N ARG A 115 -4.51 -6.89 -24.84
CA ARG A 115 -5.45 -7.39 -25.86
C ARG A 115 -6.38 -8.47 -25.30
N ALA A 116 -7.39 -8.84 -26.07
CA ALA A 116 -8.24 -9.98 -25.76
C ALA A 116 -7.44 -11.30 -25.77
N GLU A 117 -7.86 -12.24 -24.93
CA GLU A 117 -7.35 -13.62 -24.89
C GLU A 117 -7.66 -14.34 -26.22
N THR A 118 -6.70 -15.08 -26.75
CA THR A 118 -6.89 -15.96 -27.91
C THR A 118 -7.46 -17.31 -27.51
N GLY A 119 -8.04 -18.06 -28.45
CA GLY A 119 -8.52 -19.42 -28.18
C GLY A 119 -7.43 -20.40 -27.71
N ALA A 120 -6.20 -20.22 -28.18
CA ALA A 120 -5.05 -21.04 -27.75
C ALA A 120 -4.68 -20.75 -26.27
N GLU A 121 -4.58 -19.48 -25.90
CA GLU A 121 -4.31 -19.05 -24.52
C GLU A 121 -5.43 -19.50 -23.57
N ALA A 122 -6.69 -19.44 -24.01
CA ALA A 122 -7.83 -19.94 -23.25
C ALA A 122 -7.72 -21.46 -22.97
N THR A 123 -7.28 -22.24 -23.96
CA THR A 123 -7.08 -23.70 -23.85
C THR A 123 -5.92 -24.03 -22.91
N GLU A 124 -4.82 -23.28 -22.98
CA GLU A 124 -3.68 -23.41 -22.07
C GLU A 124 -4.09 -23.11 -20.62
N ARG A 125 -4.79 -22.00 -20.39
CA ARG A 125 -5.33 -21.62 -19.08
C ARG A 125 -6.25 -22.70 -18.52
N GLU A 126 -7.13 -23.27 -19.33
CA GLU A 126 -8.02 -24.35 -18.90
C GLU A 126 -7.22 -25.62 -18.52
N THR A 127 -6.17 -25.92 -19.27
CA THR A 127 -5.28 -27.06 -18.98
C THR A 127 -4.55 -26.87 -17.65
N VAL A 128 -3.95 -25.69 -17.42
CA VAL A 128 -3.30 -25.34 -16.14
C VAL A 128 -4.31 -25.39 -14.99
N TYR A 129 -5.52 -24.90 -15.19
CA TYR A 129 -6.59 -24.95 -14.21
C TYR A 129 -6.97 -26.39 -13.83
N ARG A 130 -7.20 -27.26 -14.82
CA ARG A 130 -7.51 -28.69 -14.60
C ARG A 130 -6.39 -29.39 -13.83
N ASN A 131 -5.14 -29.16 -14.21
CA ASN A 131 -3.98 -29.75 -13.53
C ASN A 131 -3.84 -29.25 -12.08
N THR A 132 -4.06 -27.95 -11.85
CA THR A 132 -4.06 -27.35 -10.51
C THR A 132 -5.21 -27.91 -9.64
N ILE A 133 -6.32 -28.34 -10.25
CA ILE A 133 -7.43 -28.99 -9.57
C ILE A 133 -7.19 -30.47 -9.30
N ALA A 134 -6.51 -31.17 -10.19
CA ALA A 134 -6.17 -32.57 -10.00
C ALA A 134 -5.14 -32.81 -8.87
N GLY A 135 -4.31 -31.82 -8.54
CA GLY A 135 -3.29 -31.95 -7.49
C GLY A 135 -3.84 -31.99 -6.06
N GLU A 136 -3.29 -32.88 -5.22
CA GLU A 136 -3.56 -32.96 -3.78
C GLU A 136 -2.75 -31.92 -2.98
N GLY A 137 -3.18 -30.65 -2.98
CA GLY A 137 -2.51 -29.59 -2.21
C GLY A 137 -3.03 -29.43 -0.78
N TRP A 138 -2.13 -29.15 0.19
CA TRP A 138 -2.45 -28.83 1.60
C TRP A 138 -3.57 -27.79 1.75
N TYR A 139 -3.50 -26.70 0.99
CA TYR A 139 -4.52 -25.63 1.01
C TYR A 139 -5.93 -26.13 0.64
N ARG A 140 -6.04 -27.14 -0.22
CA ARG A 140 -7.33 -27.73 -0.60
C ARG A 140 -7.85 -28.68 0.48
N LYS A 141 -6.98 -29.53 1.06
CA LYS A 141 -7.36 -30.50 2.10
C LYS A 141 -7.82 -29.83 3.40
N TRP A 142 -7.17 -28.74 3.81
CA TRP A 142 -7.37 -28.20 5.15
C TRP A 142 -8.00 -26.80 5.18
N ALA A 143 -7.66 -25.90 4.25
CA ALA A 143 -8.17 -24.53 4.27
C ALA A 143 -9.50 -24.34 3.51
N ARG A 144 -9.81 -25.16 2.50
CA ARG A 144 -11.13 -25.14 1.81
C ARG A 144 -12.19 -26.02 2.46
N ALA A 145 -11.81 -27.15 3.05
CA ALA A 145 -12.74 -28.09 3.67
C ALA A 145 -13.31 -27.58 5.02
N ALA A 146 -12.70 -26.54 5.60
CA ALA A 146 -13.11 -25.94 6.87
C ALA A 146 -14.12 -24.78 6.75
N ARG A 147 -14.84 -24.68 5.62
CA ARG A 147 -15.99 -23.78 5.46
C ARG A 147 -17.28 -24.58 5.50
#